data_AF-A0A4Q3F3N8-F1
#
_entry.id   AF-A0A4Q3F3N8-F1
#
_cell.length_a   1.000
_cell.length_b   1.000
_cell.length_c   1.000
_cell.angle_alpha   90.00
_cell.angle_beta   90.00
_cell.angle_gamma   90.00
#
_symmetry.space_group_name_H-M   'P 1'
#
loop_
_entity.id
_entity.type
_entity.pdbx_description
1 polymer ?
#
loop_
_entity_poly.entity_id
_entity_poly.type
_entity_poly.pdbx_seq_one_letter_code
_entity_poly.pdbx_strand_id
1 'polypeptide(L)'
;MIPFLREVAADLIARLGDDLKEAAIIFNNKRPEAFLKKHLGELQGNASFSPAFFTVSSFFAASTNLVVADPLKQFFILHQEFNK
;
A
#
# COMPACT_ATOMS: atom_id res chain seq x y z
N MET A 1 -2.57 26.39 2.58
CA MET A 1 -3.14 25.30 1.75
C MET A 1 -3.09 24.03 2.58
N ILE A 2 -4.21 23.30 2.70
CA ILE A 2 -4.24 22.01 3.40
C ILE A 2 -3.60 20.97 2.47
N PRO A 3 -2.66 20.13 2.92
CA PRO A 3 -2.10 19.07 2.09
C PRO A 3 -3.19 18.07 1.68
N PHE A 4 -3.22 17.66 0.41
CA PHE A 4 -4.20 16.70 -0.11
C PHE A 4 -4.32 15.43 0.76
N LEU A 5 -3.18 14.84 1.17
CA LEU A 5 -3.19 13.62 2.00
C LEU A 5 -3.79 13.83 3.39
N ARG A 6 -3.83 15.07 3.89
CA ARG A 6 -4.52 15.40 5.13
C ARG A 6 -6.03 15.43 4.94
N GLU A 7 -6.51 15.94 3.80
CA GLU A 7 -7.95 15.89 3.46
C GLU A 7 -8.40 14.44 3.27
N VAL A 8 -7.61 13.64 2.56
CA VAL A 8 -7.86 12.19 2.40
C VAL A 8 -7.88 11.48 3.76
N ALA A 9 -6.95 11.80 4.67
CA ALA A 9 -6.96 11.22 6.02
C ALA A 9 -8.26 11.52 6.77
N ALA A 10 -8.74 12.77 6.71
CA ALA A 10 -10.00 13.15 7.33
C ALA A 10 -11.21 12.44 6.71
N ASP A 11 -11.25 12.32 5.37
CA ASP A 11 -12.31 11.58 4.66
C ASP A 11 -12.33 10.10 5.03
N LEU A 12 -11.15 9.45 5.07
CA LEU A 12 -11.03 8.05 5.45
C LEU A 12 -11.52 7.78 6.87
N ILE A 13 -11.14 8.64 7.84
CA ILE A 13 -11.60 8.54 9.22
C ILE A 13 -13.13 8.73 9.30
N ALA A 14 -13.67 9.73 8.59
CA ALA A 14 -15.11 10.01 8.61
C ALA A 14 -15.94 8.88 8.00
N ARG A 15 -15.42 8.19 6.97
CA ARG A 15 -16.13 7.14 6.25
C ARG A 15 -15.97 5.75 6.87
N LEU A 16 -14.80 5.44 7.39
CA LEU A 16 -14.46 4.09 7.86
C LEU A 16 -14.41 3.98 9.39
N GLY A 17 -14.17 5.08 10.12
CA GLY A 17 -14.12 5.05 11.58
C GLY A 17 -13.20 3.95 12.12
N ASP A 18 -13.77 3.03 12.90
CA ASP A 18 -13.06 1.88 13.49
C ASP A 18 -12.71 0.78 12.48
N ASP A 19 -13.42 0.71 11.34
CA ASP A 19 -13.15 -0.26 10.27
C ASP A 19 -11.90 0.11 9.47
N LEU A 20 -11.34 1.30 9.70
CA LEU A 20 -10.09 1.74 9.06
C LEU A 20 -8.93 0.78 9.34
N LYS A 21 -8.91 0.11 10.49
CA LYS A 21 -7.90 -0.91 10.84
C LYS A 21 -7.92 -2.13 9.92
N GLU A 22 -9.06 -2.41 9.28
CA GLU A 22 -9.26 -3.54 8.37
C GLU A 22 -9.01 -3.15 6.90
N ALA A 23 -8.77 -1.87 6.64
CA ALA A 23 -8.52 -1.37 5.30
C ALA A 23 -7.06 -1.58 4.86
N ALA A 24 -6.90 -1.90 3.58
CA ALA A 24 -5.60 -1.88 2.89
C ALA A 24 -5.52 -0.63 1.99
N ILE A 25 -4.54 0.24 2.25
CA ILE A 25 -4.27 1.43 1.45
C ILE A 25 -3.10 1.14 0.51
N ILE A 26 -3.34 1.29 -0.79
CA ILE A 26 -2.39 0.94 -1.84
C ILE A 26 -1.91 2.21 -2.54
N PHE A 27 -0.59 2.43 -2.54
CA PHE A 27 0.06 3.51 -3.27
C PHE A 27 0.88 2.98 -4.46
N ASN A 28 1.22 3.87 -5.40
CA ASN A 28 2.13 3.54 -6.50
C ASN A 28 3.59 3.44 -6.06
N ASN A 29 3.97 4.07 -4.94
CA ASN A 29 5.29 4.00 -4.34
C ASN A 29 5.22 4.27 -2.83
N LYS A 30 6.33 4.11 -2.11
CA LYS A 30 6.36 4.22 -0.64
C LYS A 30 6.39 5.65 -0.09
N ARG A 31 6.59 6.68 -0.92
CA ARG A 31 6.77 8.06 -0.44
C ARG A 31 5.51 8.63 0.24
N PRO A 32 4.28 8.48 -0.31
CA PRO A 32 3.05 9.03 0.30
C PRO A 32 2.67 8.40 1.63
N GLU A 33 3.08 7.14 1.85
CA GLU A 33 2.72 6.35 3.03
C GLU A 33 3.09 7.07 4.33
N ALA A 34 4.33 7.57 4.42
CA ALA A 34 4.81 8.26 5.61
C ALA A 34 3.99 9.53 5.93
N PHE A 35 3.59 10.27 4.90
CA PHE A 35 2.78 11.47 5.06
C PHE A 35 1.34 11.14 5.49
N LEU A 36 0.72 10.13 4.88
CA LEU A 36 -0.64 9.74 5.26
C LEU A 36 -0.69 9.16 6.68
N LYS A 37 0.28 8.32 7.06
CA LYS A 37 0.43 7.82 8.44
C LYS A 37 0.55 8.95 9.45
N LYS A 38 1.38 9.97 9.14
CA LYS A 38 1.52 11.16 9.98
C LYS A 38 0.18 11.87 10.16
N HIS A 39 -0.54 12.16 9.09
CA HIS A 39 -1.83 12.86 9.16
C HIS A 39 -2.91 12.05 9.89
N LEU A 40 -2.97 10.73 9.70
CA LEU A 40 -3.87 9.86 10.46
C LEU A 40 -3.56 9.93 11.96
N GLY A 41 -2.28 9.86 12.35
CA GLY A 41 -1.87 9.98 13.74
C GLY A 41 -2.19 11.36 14.36
N GLU A 42 -1.99 12.43 13.60
CA GLU A 42 -2.34 13.81 14.01
C GLU A 42 -3.87 13.99 14.23
N LEU A 43 -4.70 13.26 13.49
CA LEU A 43 -6.16 13.40 13.53
C LEU A 43 -6.84 12.46 14.55
N GLN A 44 -6.37 11.23 14.72
CA GLN A 44 -7.01 10.23 15.60
C GLN A 44 -6.42 10.17 17.02
N GLY A 45 -5.26 10.77 17.28
CA GLY A 45 -4.66 10.90 18.62
C GLY A 45 -4.17 9.60 19.29
N ASN A 46 -4.72 8.43 18.94
CA ASN A 46 -4.39 7.14 19.53
C ASN A 46 -3.94 6.10 18.47
N ALA A 47 -2.80 5.47 18.74
CA ALA A 47 -2.03 4.66 17.80
C ALA A 47 -2.55 3.24 17.52
N SER A 48 -3.75 2.86 17.98
CA SER A 48 -4.15 1.44 17.99
C SER A 48 -4.80 0.92 16.70
N PHE A 49 -5.15 1.78 15.74
CA PHE A 49 -5.99 1.39 14.58
C PHE A 49 -5.46 1.92 13.24
N SER A 50 -4.17 1.68 12.97
CA SER A 50 -3.57 2.07 11.68
C SER A 50 -3.92 1.05 10.58
N PRO A 51 -4.33 1.49 9.38
CA PRO A 51 -4.54 0.60 8.23
C PRO A 51 -3.24 -0.05 7.77
N ALA A 52 -3.37 -1.14 7.01
CA ALA A 52 -2.24 -1.74 6.33
C ALA A 52 -1.88 -0.92 5.08
N PHE A 53 -0.58 -0.73 4.83
CA PHE A 53 -0.08 0.04 3.70
C PHE A 53 0.73 -0.83 2.76
N PHE A 54 0.50 -0.65 1.47
CA PHE A 54 1.16 -1.41 0.43
C PHE A 54 1.53 -0.54 -0.78
N THR A 55 2.54 -0.97 -1.53
CA THR A 55 2.60 -0.67 -2.96
C THR A 55 1.80 -1.70 -3.75
N VAL A 56 1.46 -1.40 -5.01
CA VAL A 56 0.83 -2.38 -5.90
C VAL A 56 1.61 -3.71 -5.89
N SER A 57 2.94 -3.66 -6.06
CA SER A 57 3.78 -4.86 -6.05
C SER A 57 3.77 -5.61 -4.73
N SER A 58 3.84 -4.92 -3.58
CA SER A 58 3.82 -5.61 -2.28
C SER A 58 2.45 -6.17 -1.92
N PHE A 59 1.38 -5.53 -2.38
CA PHE A 59 0.02 -6.04 -2.20
C PHE A 59 -0.17 -7.37 -2.93
N PHE A 60 0.23 -7.43 -4.20
CA PHE A 60 0.19 -8.68 -4.96
C PHE A 60 1.11 -9.75 -4.37
N ALA A 61 2.33 -9.38 -3.97
CA ALA A 61 3.26 -10.31 -3.33
C ALA A 61 2.71 -10.90 -2.02
N ALA A 62 1.92 -10.14 -1.25
CA ALA A 62 1.27 -10.63 -0.04
C ALA A 62 0.01 -11.48 -0.33
N SER A 63 -0.51 -11.45 -1.55
CA SER A 63 -1.75 -12.12 -1.96
C SER A 63 -1.54 -13.51 -2.57
N THR A 64 -0.29 -13.98 -2.64
CA THR A 64 0.06 -15.27 -3.25
C THR A 64 1.27 -15.90 -2.59
N ASN A 65 1.40 -17.22 -2.69
CA ASN A 65 2.62 -17.95 -2.28
C ASN A 65 3.70 -17.94 -3.38
N LEU A 66 3.44 -17.30 -4.52
CA LEU A 66 4.39 -17.18 -5.62
C LEU A 66 5.42 -16.09 -5.34
N VAL A 67 6.69 -16.39 -5.64
CA VAL A 67 7.80 -15.45 -5.49
C VAL A 67 8.07 -14.78 -6.83
N VAL A 68 8.36 -13.48 -6.80
CA VAL A 68 8.82 -12.74 -7.98
C VAL A 68 10.11 -13.39 -8.48
N ALA A 69 10.14 -13.74 -9.77
CA ALA A 69 11.33 -14.30 -10.38
C ALA A 69 12.49 -13.28 -10.32
N ASP A 70 13.68 -13.75 -9.96
CA ASP A 70 14.90 -12.97 -10.12
C ASP A 70 15.03 -12.51 -11.59
N PRO A 71 15.54 -11.29 -11.89
CA PRO A 71 15.62 -10.78 -13.25
C PRO A 71 16.30 -11.71 -14.27
N LEU A 72 17.36 -12.44 -13.87
CA LEU A 72 18.02 -13.39 -14.76
C LEU A 72 17.13 -14.60 -15.03
N LYS A 73 16.50 -15.14 -13.98
CA LYS A 73 15.57 -16.27 -14.10
C LYS A 73 14.36 -15.89 -14.95
N GLN A 74 13.82 -14.70 -14.75
CA GLN A 74 12.73 -14.16 -15.54
C GLN A 74 13.10 -14.07 -17.02
N PHE A 75 14.31 -13.58 -17.35
CA PHE A 75 14.79 -13.51 -18.72
C PHE A 75 14.81 -14.89 -19.40
N PHE A 76 15.42 -15.90 -18.78
CA PHE A 76 15.52 -17.24 -19.36
C PHE A 76 14.16 -17.92 -19.50
N ILE A 77 13.26 -17.78 -18.49
CA ILE A 77 11.90 -18.30 -18.58
C ILE A 77 11.15 -17.67 -19.74
N LEU A 78 11.17 -16.33 -19.85
CA LEU A 78 10.48 -15.64 -20.95
C LEU A 78 11.07 -16.03 -22.32
N HIS A 79 12.39 -16.13 -22.44
CA HIS A 79 13.02 -16.59 -23.68
C HIS A 79 12.57 -18.01 -24.05
N GLN A 80 12.52 -18.93 -23.08
CA GLN A 80 12.12 -20.32 -23.31
C GLN A 80 10.65 -20.46 -23.73
N GLU A 81 9.75 -19.66 -23.15
CA GLU A 81 8.31 -19.76 -23.40
C GLU A 81 7.86 -19.04 -24.68
N PHE A 82 8.54 -17.96 -25.07
CA PHE A 82 8.08 -17.08 -26.17
C PHE A 82 8.93 -17.11 -27.44
N ASN A 83 10.13 -17.72 -27.43
CA ASN A 83 11.01 -17.81 -28.61
C ASN A 83 11.27 -19.25 -29.07
N LYS A 84 10.30 -20.15 -28.91
CA LYS A 84 10.34 -21.46 -29.58
C LYS A 84 9.99 -21.34 -31.06
#